data_AF-A0A2R4JZX4-F1
#
_entry.id   AF-A0A2R4JZX4-F1
#
_cell.length_a   1.000
_cell.length_b   1.000
_cell.length_c   1.000
_cell.angle_alpha   90.00
_cell.angle_beta   90.00
_cell.angle_gamma   90.00
#
_symmetry.space_group_name_H-M   'P 1'
#
loop_
_entity.id
_entity.type
_entity.pdbx_description
1 polymer ?
#
loop_
_entity_poly.entity_id
_entity_poly.type
_entity_poly.pdbx_seq_one_letter_code
_entity_poly.pdbx_strand_id
1 'polypeptide(L)'
;MQRNKFLVGAVGGATAVVALGGIGTHLLSGTESTTGLDAQSTVSVDGHRALAANIVAGRTESKYHPLPWVGDKLSGVTCPTGLKAVAGATLTCTGKKSDGKTVEIPVRVTKAGTTSITWAFER
;
A
#
# COMPACT_ATOMS: atom_id res chain seq x y z
N MET A 1 35.02 -24.53 5.66
CA MET A 1 35.43 -24.52 4.24
C MET A 1 34.23 -24.06 3.42
N GLN A 2 34.23 -23.09 2.50
CA GLN A 2 35.19 -22.10 2.03
C GLN A 2 34.35 -21.11 1.18
N ARG A 3 34.58 -19.81 1.38
CA ARG A 3 33.98 -18.68 0.63
C ARG A 3 34.22 -18.86 -0.87
N ASN A 4 33.18 -18.72 -1.68
CA ASN A 4 33.24 -18.47 -3.11
C ASN A 4 32.09 -17.51 -3.47
N LYS A 5 32.23 -16.46 -4.26
CA LYS A 5 33.39 -15.76 -4.83
C LYS A 5 32.76 -14.47 -5.37
N PHE A 6 33.10 -13.32 -4.80
CA PHE A 6 32.65 -12.02 -5.32
C PHE A 6 33.35 -11.80 -6.66
N LEU A 7 32.58 -11.83 -7.74
CA LEU A 7 33.02 -11.38 -9.05
C LEU A 7 32.47 -9.96 -9.24
N VAL A 8 33.33 -9.01 -8.91
CA VAL A 8 33.23 -7.62 -9.32
C VAL A 8 33.82 -7.54 -10.74
N GLY A 9 33.06 -6.93 -11.65
CA GLY A 9 33.51 -6.49 -12.97
C GLY A 9 32.33 -6.42 -13.91
N ALA A 10 32.12 -5.41 -14.73
CA ALA A 10 32.69 -4.09 -14.96
C ALA A 10 31.68 -3.39 -15.90
N VAL A 11 31.95 -2.13 -16.27
CA VAL A 11 31.45 -1.43 -17.47
C VAL A 11 30.19 -0.57 -17.30
N GLY A 12 30.41 0.74 -17.44
CA GLY A 12 29.54 1.61 -18.24
C GLY A 12 28.36 2.24 -17.51
N GLY A 13 28.33 3.57 -17.45
CA GLY A 13 27.29 4.32 -16.77
C GLY A 13 25.87 4.01 -17.24
N ALA A 14 24.98 3.84 -16.27
CA ALA A 14 23.58 4.23 -16.33
C ALA A 14 23.10 4.34 -14.88
N THR A 15 22.40 5.43 -14.59
CA THR A 15 21.65 5.77 -13.38
C THR A 15 21.47 4.63 -12.37
N ALA A 16 21.91 4.86 -11.14
CA ALA A 16 21.51 4.05 -9.99
C ALA A 16 19.99 4.16 -9.81
N VAL A 17 19.24 3.22 -10.40
CA VAL A 17 17.85 3.01 -10.04
C VAL A 17 17.89 2.31 -8.70
N VAL A 18 17.64 3.05 -7.63
CA VAL A 18 17.49 2.47 -6.29
C VAL A 18 16.24 1.60 -6.34
N ALA A 19 16.42 0.30 -6.54
CA ALA A 19 15.35 -0.68 -6.40
C ALA A 19 15.05 -0.89 -4.90
N LEU A 20 14.31 0.05 -4.28
CA LEU A 20 13.70 -0.13 -2.95
C LEU A 20 12.48 -1.07 -3.00
N GLY A 21 12.56 -2.18 -3.74
CA GLY A 21 11.40 -3.02 -4.07
C GLY A 21 11.36 -4.41 -3.42
N GLY A 22 12.36 -4.80 -2.62
CA GLY A 22 12.59 -6.23 -2.34
C GLY A 22 12.40 -6.73 -0.90
N ILE A 23 12.34 -5.86 0.12
CA ILE A 23 12.47 -6.32 1.51
C ILE A 23 11.11 -6.43 2.25
N GLY A 24 10.03 -5.85 1.72
CA GLY A 24 8.72 -5.82 2.40
C GLY A 24 7.70 -6.88 1.97
N THR A 25 7.95 -7.64 0.90
CA THR A 25 6.89 -8.43 0.22
C THR A 25 6.39 -9.65 1.00
N HIS A 26 7.19 -10.23 1.90
CA HIS A 26 6.78 -11.42 2.66
C HIS A 26 5.89 -11.12 3.88
N LEU A 27 5.80 -9.87 4.34
CA LEU A 27 4.97 -9.49 5.49
C LEU A 27 3.60 -8.90 5.11
N LEU A 28 3.43 -8.50 3.84
CA LEU A 28 2.27 -7.74 3.37
C LEU A 28 1.25 -8.55 2.57
N SER A 29 1.52 -9.83 2.24
CA SER A 29 0.66 -10.59 1.31
C SER A 29 -0.81 -10.73 1.75
N GLY A 30 -1.09 -10.67 3.06
CA GLY A 30 -2.47 -10.67 3.59
C GLY A 30 -3.17 -9.31 3.52
N THR A 31 -2.40 -8.23 3.63
CA THR A 31 -2.89 -6.83 3.64
C THR A 31 -2.82 -6.16 2.27
N GLU A 32 -2.16 -6.80 1.30
CA GLU A 32 -2.03 -6.27 -0.05
C GLU A 32 -3.36 -6.34 -0.83
N SER A 33 -3.57 -5.35 -1.69
CA SER A 33 -4.69 -5.26 -2.57
C SER A 33 -4.31 -4.57 -3.88
N THR A 34 -4.75 -5.16 -4.99
CA THR A 34 -4.62 -4.54 -6.32
C THR A 34 -5.97 -4.01 -6.77
N THR A 35 -6.07 -2.71 -7.05
CA THR A 35 -7.31 -2.06 -7.51
C THR A 35 -7.10 -1.52 -8.91
N GLY A 36 -8.08 -1.74 -9.79
CA GLY A 36 -8.15 -1.05 -11.08
C GLY A 36 -8.42 0.45 -10.87
N LEU A 37 -7.87 1.28 -11.75
CA LEU A 37 -8.17 2.70 -11.84
C LEU A 37 -9.07 2.89 -13.07
N ASP A 38 -10.37 3.00 -12.81
CA ASP A 38 -11.43 3.24 -13.80
C ASP A 38 -12.22 4.51 -13.43
N ALA A 39 -13.12 4.97 -14.32
CA ALA A 39 -13.84 6.22 -14.12
C ALA A 39 -14.67 6.28 -12.82
N GLN A 40 -15.04 5.14 -12.23
CA GLN A 40 -15.83 5.05 -11.00
C GLN A 40 -14.98 4.93 -9.74
N SER A 41 -13.75 4.43 -9.86
CA SER A 41 -12.83 4.20 -8.74
C SER A 41 -11.76 5.28 -8.59
N THR A 42 -11.66 6.19 -9.56
CA THR A 42 -10.55 7.12 -9.68
C THR A 42 -10.93 8.56 -9.39
N VAL A 43 -10.07 9.28 -8.67
CA VAL A 43 -10.13 10.73 -8.45
C VAL A 43 -8.79 11.36 -8.82
N SER A 44 -8.75 12.68 -8.94
CA SER A 44 -7.49 13.42 -9.07
C SER A 44 -7.09 13.98 -7.72
N VAL A 45 -5.89 13.67 -7.26
CA VAL A 45 -5.28 14.27 -6.08
C VAL A 45 -4.01 14.93 -6.55
N ASP A 46 -3.94 16.26 -6.42
CA ASP A 46 -2.69 17.00 -6.65
C ASP A 46 -2.15 16.79 -8.08
N GLY A 47 -3.05 16.84 -9.07
CA GLY A 47 -2.77 16.61 -10.49
C GLY A 47 -2.52 15.14 -10.89
N HIS A 48 -2.50 14.21 -9.93
CA HIS A 48 -2.24 12.80 -10.18
C HIS A 48 -3.50 11.96 -10.09
N ARG A 49 -3.55 10.92 -10.90
CA ARG A 49 -4.54 9.86 -10.76
C ARG A 49 -4.43 9.22 -9.38
N ALA A 50 -5.55 9.02 -8.70
CA ALA A 50 -5.59 8.46 -7.36
C ALA A 50 -6.80 7.54 -7.22
N LEU A 51 -6.68 6.50 -6.41
CA LEU A 51 -7.80 5.67 -6.01
C LEU A 51 -8.68 6.46 -5.03
N ALA A 52 -9.99 6.48 -5.25
CA ALA A 52 -10.92 7.25 -4.45
C ALA A 52 -10.89 6.84 -2.97
N ALA A 53 -11.01 7.83 -2.07
CA ALA A 53 -10.87 7.63 -0.63
C ALA A 53 -11.86 6.60 -0.06
N ASN A 54 -13.11 6.61 -0.54
CA ASN A 54 -14.15 5.66 -0.16
C ASN A 54 -13.82 4.22 -0.59
N ILE A 55 -13.15 4.03 -1.73
CA ILE A 55 -12.74 2.71 -2.21
C ILE A 55 -11.58 2.18 -1.36
N VAL A 56 -10.61 3.04 -1.03
CA VAL A 56 -9.52 2.70 -0.11
C VAL A 56 -10.11 2.30 1.25
N ALA A 57 -10.99 3.15 1.80
CA ALA A 57 -11.63 2.93 3.09
C ALA A 57 -12.40 1.61 3.15
N GLY A 58 -13.33 1.37 2.21
CA GLY A 58 -14.15 0.16 2.23
C GLY A 58 -13.33 -1.13 2.05
N ARG A 59 -12.27 -1.07 1.22
CA ARG A 59 -11.38 -2.21 1.01
C ARG A 59 -10.46 -2.45 2.21
N THR A 60 -9.97 -1.39 2.84
CA THR A 60 -9.24 -1.47 4.11
C THR A 60 -10.14 -2.09 5.17
N GLU A 61 -11.36 -1.61 5.37
CA GLU A 61 -12.30 -2.18 6.35
C GLU A 61 -12.54 -3.68 6.12
N SER A 62 -12.82 -4.07 4.86
CA SER A 62 -13.08 -5.46 4.48
C SER A 62 -11.90 -6.40 4.71
N LYS A 63 -10.66 -5.94 4.46
CA LYS A 63 -9.46 -6.78 4.61
C LYS A 63 -8.82 -6.70 5.99
N TYR A 64 -9.01 -5.61 6.71
CA TYR A 64 -8.41 -5.39 8.03
C TYR A 64 -9.19 -6.14 9.11
N HIS A 65 -10.53 -6.19 9.00
CA HIS A 65 -11.38 -6.90 9.96
C HIS A 65 -11.03 -8.39 10.20
N PRO A 66 -10.78 -9.23 9.17
CA PRO A 66 -10.49 -10.66 9.37
C PRO A 66 -9.07 -10.95 9.90
N LEU A 67 -8.24 -9.94 10.16
CA LEU A 67 -6.84 -10.17 10.54
C LEU A 67 -6.75 -10.60 12.02
N PRO A 68 -6.03 -11.70 12.34
CA PRO A 68 -6.02 -12.29 13.68
C PRO A 68 -5.41 -11.38 14.75
N TRP A 69 -4.58 -10.41 14.35
CA TRP A 69 -3.94 -9.45 15.25
C TRP A 69 -4.78 -8.19 15.49
N VAL A 70 -5.79 -7.92 14.66
CA VAL A 70 -6.70 -6.80 14.87
C VAL A 70 -7.67 -7.15 15.99
N GLY A 71 -8.09 -8.43 16.04
CA GLY A 71 -8.90 -9.05 17.09
C GLY A 71 -10.34 -8.55 17.16
N ASP A 72 -10.58 -7.30 16.79
CA ASP A 72 -11.85 -6.59 16.91
C ASP A 72 -12.50 -6.29 15.56
N LYS A 73 -13.81 -6.05 15.59
CA LYS A 73 -14.51 -5.47 14.45
C LYS A 73 -14.10 -4.02 14.27
N LEU A 74 -13.40 -3.76 13.16
CA LEU A 74 -13.13 -2.43 12.66
C LEU A 74 -14.34 -1.95 11.87
N SER A 75 -14.76 -0.72 12.09
CA SER A 75 -15.88 -0.13 11.37
C SER A 75 -15.67 1.37 11.14
N GLY A 76 -16.34 1.89 10.11
CA GLY A 76 -16.34 3.31 9.81
C GLY A 76 -14.95 3.81 9.39
N VAL A 77 -14.25 3.01 8.59
CA VAL A 77 -12.94 3.42 8.08
C VAL A 77 -13.13 4.65 7.20
N THR A 78 -12.32 5.68 7.43
CA THR A 78 -12.31 6.92 6.67
C THR A 78 -10.88 7.24 6.27
N CYS A 79 -10.67 7.61 5.00
CA CYS A 79 -9.37 8.05 4.51
C CYS A 79 -9.48 9.54 4.15
N PRO A 80 -8.50 10.39 4.53
CA PRO A 80 -8.60 11.84 4.37
C PRO A 80 -8.60 12.28 2.90
N THR A 81 -7.92 11.52 2.04
CA THR A 81 -7.79 11.79 0.61
C THR A 81 -7.82 10.48 -0.18
N GLY A 82 -7.86 10.59 -1.51
CA GLY A 82 -7.57 9.46 -2.39
C GLY A 82 -6.12 9.00 -2.27
N LEU A 83 -5.88 7.72 -2.57
CA LEU A 83 -4.54 7.13 -2.61
C LEU A 83 -3.89 7.40 -3.96
N LYS A 84 -2.93 8.32 -3.98
CA LYS A 84 -2.19 8.72 -5.18
C LYS A 84 -1.58 7.48 -5.86
N ALA A 85 -1.81 7.32 -7.15
CA ALA A 85 -1.32 6.18 -7.94
C ALA A 85 0.17 6.33 -8.28
N VAL A 86 1.00 6.49 -7.25
CA VAL A 86 2.44 6.68 -7.34
C VAL A 86 3.07 5.69 -6.37
N ALA A 87 4.04 4.90 -6.85
CA ALA A 87 4.73 3.93 -6.01
C ALA A 87 5.40 4.66 -4.82
N GLY A 88 5.18 4.13 -3.62
CA GLY A 88 5.67 4.73 -2.38
C GLY A 88 4.76 5.81 -1.77
N ALA A 89 3.67 6.20 -2.43
CA ALA A 89 2.68 7.10 -1.84
C ALA A 89 2.04 6.47 -0.60
N THR A 90 1.85 7.28 0.44
CA THR A 90 1.28 6.86 1.72
C THR A 90 0.16 7.78 2.16
N LEU A 91 -0.82 7.23 2.85
CA LEU A 91 -1.81 7.98 3.61
C LEU A 91 -2.21 7.20 4.85
N THR A 92 -2.76 7.88 5.85
CA THR A 92 -3.26 7.25 7.06
C THR A 92 -4.78 7.30 7.04
N CYS A 93 -5.42 6.13 6.97
CA CYS A 93 -6.86 6.04 7.21
C CYS A 93 -7.10 5.90 8.71
N THR A 94 -8.26 6.32 9.18
CA THR A 94 -8.71 6.11 10.56
C THR A 94 -9.92 5.20 10.57
N GLY A 95 -10.02 4.34 11.58
CA GLY A 95 -11.19 3.51 11.81
C GLY A 95 -11.50 3.40 13.29
N LYS A 96 -12.67 2.86 13.63
CA LYS A 96 -13.03 2.58 15.02
C LYS A 96 -13.09 1.09 15.30
N LYS A 97 -12.48 0.69 16.40
CA LYS A 97 -12.62 -0.65 16.96
C LYS A 97 -13.95 -0.77 17.71
N SER A 98 -14.32 -2.02 17.99
CA SER A 98 -15.54 -2.36 18.74
C SER A 98 -15.55 -1.79 20.16
N ASP A 99 -14.38 -1.57 20.77
CA ASP A 99 -14.24 -0.92 22.08
C ASP A 99 -14.29 0.61 22.02
N GLY A 100 -14.59 1.19 20.85
CA GLY A 100 -14.72 2.63 20.64
C GLY A 100 -13.41 3.37 20.43
N LYS A 101 -12.26 2.69 20.54
CA LYS A 101 -10.94 3.26 20.25
C LYS A 101 -10.78 3.56 18.76
N THR A 102 -10.16 4.69 18.47
CA THR A 102 -9.75 5.05 17.11
C THR A 102 -8.42 4.38 16.82
N VAL A 103 -8.28 3.79 15.63
CA VAL A 103 -7.03 3.22 15.14
C VAL A 103 -6.60 3.95 13.88
N GLU A 104 -5.30 4.13 13.76
CA GLU A 104 -4.65 4.66 12.58
C GLU A 104 -4.16 3.49 11.72
N ILE A 105 -4.46 3.54 10.43
CA ILE A 105 -4.21 2.48 9.48
C ILE A 105 -3.36 3.09 8.37
N PRO A 106 -2.02 3.00 8.48
CA PRO A 106 -1.12 3.46 7.43
C PRO A 106 -1.31 2.60 6.18
N VAL A 107 -1.59 3.25 5.06
CA VAL A 107 -1.76 2.66 3.73
C VAL A 107 -0.63 3.13 2.83
N ARG A 108 0.00 2.20 2.11
CA ARG A 108 1.13 2.47 1.22
C ARG A 108 0.90 1.82 -0.14
N VAL A 109 1.19 2.56 -1.22
CA VAL A 109 1.29 2.01 -2.57
C VAL A 109 2.62 1.30 -2.74
N THR A 110 2.58 0.01 -3.02
CA THR A 110 3.77 -0.82 -3.30
C THR A 110 4.11 -0.81 -4.79
N LYS A 111 3.09 -0.74 -5.65
CA LYS A 111 3.26 -0.69 -7.11
C LYS A 111 2.20 0.20 -7.74
N ALA A 112 2.59 1.02 -8.70
CA ALA A 112 1.66 1.81 -9.50
C ALA A 112 1.81 1.44 -10.98
N GLY A 113 0.69 1.10 -11.62
CA GLY A 113 0.56 0.95 -13.06
C GLY A 113 -0.31 2.05 -13.65
N THR A 114 -0.48 2.02 -14.97
CA THR A 114 -1.29 3.01 -15.69
C THR A 114 -2.80 2.83 -15.44
N THR A 115 -3.24 1.59 -15.25
CA THR A 115 -4.66 1.21 -15.09
C THR A 115 -4.95 0.50 -13.78
N SER A 116 -3.94 0.28 -12.93
CA SER A 116 -4.12 -0.36 -11.63
C SER A 116 -3.03 0.04 -10.66
N ILE A 117 -3.32 -0.07 -9.37
CA ILE A 117 -2.35 0.14 -8.29
C ILE A 117 -2.40 -1.03 -7.33
N THR A 118 -1.24 -1.40 -6.81
CA THR A 118 -1.08 -2.35 -5.71
C THR A 118 -0.65 -1.60 -4.47
N TRP A 119 -1.33 -1.85 -3.37
CA TRP A 119 -1.14 -1.17 -2.11
C TRP A 119 -1.42 -2.10 -0.95
N ALA A 120 -0.89 -1.78 0.21
CA ALA A 120 -1.06 -2.56 1.43
C ALA A 120 -1.21 -1.63 2.63
N PHE A 121 -1.78 -2.16 3.72
CA PHE A 121 -1.74 -1.50 5.03
C PHE A 121 -0.65 -2.12 5.90
N GLU A 122 0.00 -1.28 6.68
CA GLU A 122 1.02 -1.67 7.65
C GLU A 122 0.39 -1.88 9.03
N ARG A 123 1.07 -2.64 9.89
CA ARG A 123 0.70 -2.86 11.30
C ARG A 123 1.30 -1.75 12.17
#